data_AF-A0A5C6JVS5-F1
#
_entry.id   AF-A0A5C6JVS5-F1
#
_cell.length_a   1.000
_cell.length_b   1.000
_cell.length_c   1.000
_cell.angle_alpha   90.00
_cell.angle_beta   90.00
_cell.angle_gamma   90.00
#
_symmetry.space_group_name_H-M   'P 1'
#
loop_
_entity.id
_entity.type
_entity.pdbx_description
1 polymer ?
#
loop_
_entity_poly.entity_id
_entity_poly.type
_entity_poly.pdbx_seq_one_letter_code
_entity_poly.pdbx_strand_id
1 'polypeptide(L)'
;PCPAPHRLERLQGPLEDLLNDPAHEPLKDAWLEVTLTDPALPFEAMARLRRRFPHTLSLKHLRAFIPAQATDTPTYTERVRGRTELDIACDFIADLRGSAPTPDEHALLQQAVDAARVNELQKETV
;
A
#
# COMPACT_ATOMS: atom_id res chain seq x y z
N PRO A 1 -24.76 -8.10 31.86
CA PRO A 1 -24.61 -9.05 30.72
C PRO A 1 -23.64 -8.42 29.72
N CYS A 2 -22.48 -9.04 29.49
CA CYS A 2 -21.49 -8.51 28.54
C CYS A 2 -21.94 -8.90 27.11
N PRO A 3 -22.09 -7.96 26.16
CA PRO A 3 -22.47 -8.30 24.80
C PRO A 3 -21.39 -9.22 24.19
N ALA A 4 -21.83 -10.28 23.51
CA ALA A 4 -20.93 -11.29 22.97
C ALA A 4 -19.86 -10.65 22.06
N PRO A 5 -18.60 -11.09 22.15
CA PRO A 5 -17.55 -10.58 21.29
C PRO A 5 -17.91 -10.93 19.84
N HIS A 6 -17.95 -9.91 18.97
CA HIS A 6 -18.17 -10.13 17.55
C HIS A 6 -17.03 -11.02 17.04
N ARG A 7 -17.36 -12.03 16.24
CA ARG A 7 -16.37 -12.94 15.68
C ARG A 7 -15.45 -12.14 14.74
N LEU A 8 -14.13 -12.31 14.87
CA LEU A 8 -13.16 -11.68 13.96
C LEU A 8 -12.91 -12.60 12.77
N GLU A 9 -13.13 -12.10 11.57
CA GLU A 9 -12.96 -12.85 10.31
C GLU A 9 -12.05 -12.06 9.37
N ARG A 10 -11.30 -12.79 8.54
CA ARG A 10 -10.34 -12.23 7.58
C ARG A 10 -10.79 -12.58 6.17
N LEU A 11 -10.90 -11.57 5.32
CA LEU A 11 -11.26 -11.73 3.91
C LEU A 11 -10.12 -11.24 3.02
N GLN A 12 -9.85 -11.98 1.96
CA GLN A 12 -8.85 -11.62 0.96
C GLN A 12 -9.42 -11.86 -0.44
N GLY A 13 -9.29 -10.87 -1.32
CA GLY A 13 -9.76 -10.97 -2.69
C GLY A 13 -9.92 -9.61 -3.36
N PRO A 14 -10.32 -9.58 -4.64
CA PRO A 14 -10.68 -8.35 -5.32
C PRO A 14 -11.98 -7.78 -4.73
N LEU A 15 -12.10 -6.45 -4.68
CA LEU A 15 -13.22 -5.77 -4.04
C LEU A 15 -14.58 -6.23 -4.61
N GLU A 16 -14.67 -6.43 -5.92
CA GLU A 16 -15.93 -6.80 -6.57
C GLU A 16 -16.40 -8.20 -6.19
N ASP A 17 -15.49 -9.15 -6.00
CA ASP A 17 -15.83 -10.51 -5.59
C ASP A 17 -16.33 -10.52 -4.14
N LEU A 18 -15.61 -9.83 -3.25
CA LEU A 18 -16.00 -9.66 -1.85
C LEU A 18 -17.36 -8.93 -1.68
N LEU A 19 -17.74 -8.07 -2.63
CA LEU A 19 -19.02 -7.36 -2.62
C LEU A 19 -20.18 -8.14 -3.28
N ASN A 20 -19.90 -9.12 -4.12
CA ASN A 20 -20.93 -9.90 -4.82
C ASN A 20 -21.11 -11.32 -4.25
N ASP A 21 -20.12 -11.86 -3.55
CA ASP A 21 -20.16 -13.24 -3.07
C ASP A 21 -21.22 -13.42 -1.95
N PRO A 22 -22.23 -14.30 -2.11
CA PRO A 22 -23.29 -14.50 -1.13
C PRO A 22 -22.85 -15.35 0.08
N ALA A 23 -21.72 -16.04 0.03
CA ALA A 23 -21.21 -16.82 1.16
C ALA A 23 -20.69 -15.91 2.30
N HIS A 24 -20.50 -14.61 2.03
CA HIS A 24 -20.12 -13.60 3.02
C HIS A 24 -21.31 -12.94 3.76
N GLU A 25 -22.56 -13.33 3.48
CA GLU A 25 -23.73 -12.88 4.26
C GLU A 25 -23.60 -13.04 5.79
N PRO A 26 -23.14 -14.18 6.34
CA PRO A 26 -22.95 -14.33 7.80
C PRO A 26 -21.81 -13.47 8.36
N LEU A 27 -20.96 -12.89 7.51
CA LEU A 27 -19.84 -12.05 7.93
C LEU A 27 -20.24 -10.59 8.18
N LYS A 28 -21.49 -10.21 7.88
CA LYS A 28 -22.01 -8.86 8.10
C LYS A 28 -22.01 -8.44 9.57
N ASP A 29 -22.28 -9.37 10.48
CA ASP A 29 -22.25 -9.20 11.94
C ASP A 29 -20.87 -9.50 12.56
N ALA A 30 -19.89 -9.89 11.74
CA ALA A 30 -18.52 -10.17 12.18
C ALA A 30 -17.63 -8.93 12.04
N TRP A 31 -16.61 -8.84 12.88
CA TRP A 31 -15.54 -7.88 12.68
C TRP A 31 -14.64 -8.34 11.55
N LEU A 32 -14.49 -7.50 10.52
CA LEU A 32 -13.80 -7.90 9.29
C LEU A 32 -12.49 -7.13 9.11
N GLU A 33 -11.41 -7.88 8.90
CA GLU A 33 -10.19 -7.39 8.28
C GLU A 33 -10.19 -7.81 6.81
N VAL A 34 -10.20 -6.82 5.91
CA VAL A 34 -10.26 -7.04 4.47
C VAL A 34 -8.91 -6.73 3.85
N THR A 35 -8.38 -7.67 3.09
CA THR A 35 -7.15 -7.51 2.29
C THR A 35 -7.52 -7.53 0.82
N LEU A 36 -7.55 -6.36 0.20
CA LEU A 36 -7.82 -6.22 -1.23
C LEU A 36 -6.62 -6.68 -2.04
N THR A 37 -6.87 -7.48 -3.06
CA THR A 37 -5.83 -7.94 -4.00
C THR A 37 -5.86 -7.21 -5.34
N ASP A 38 -6.70 -6.16 -5.47
CA ASP A 38 -6.87 -5.42 -6.72
C ASP A 38 -5.55 -4.83 -7.25
N PRO A 39 -5.34 -4.71 -8.58
CA PRO A 39 -4.12 -4.13 -9.13
C PRO A 39 -3.96 -2.63 -8.80
N ALA A 40 -5.07 -1.92 -8.67
CA ALA A 40 -5.13 -0.53 -8.21
C ALA A 40 -6.10 -0.44 -7.03
N LEU A 41 -5.86 0.49 -6.10
CA LEU A 41 -6.77 0.68 -4.96
C LEU A 41 -8.09 1.24 -5.51
N PRO A 42 -9.21 0.51 -5.40
CA PRO A 42 -10.47 0.99 -5.93
C PRO A 42 -10.94 2.25 -5.19
N PHE A 43 -11.53 3.17 -5.95
CA PHE A 43 -12.06 4.42 -5.39
C PHE A 43 -13.15 4.11 -4.35
N GLU A 44 -13.04 4.75 -3.18
CA GLU A 44 -13.97 4.57 -2.05
C GLU A 44 -14.10 3.12 -1.54
N ALA A 45 -13.05 2.30 -1.65
CA ALA A 45 -13.03 0.91 -1.19
C ALA A 45 -13.64 0.70 0.21
N MET A 46 -13.21 1.50 1.19
CA MET A 46 -13.72 1.42 2.57
C MET A 46 -15.21 1.80 2.66
N ALA A 47 -15.67 2.78 1.90
CA ALA A 47 -17.08 3.19 1.93
C ALA A 47 -17.98 2.11 1.30
N ARG A 48 -17.53 1.48 0.21
CA ARG A 48 -18.24 0.36 -0.43
C ARG A 48 -18.29 -0.85 0.48
N LEU A 49 -17.18 -1.20 1.13
CA LEU A 49 -17.14 -2.28 2.12
C LEU A 49 -18.07 -1.98 3.29
N ARG A 50 -18.05 -0.77 3.87
CA ARG A 50 -18.94 -0.39 4.97
C ARG A 50 -20.43 -0.40 4.62
N ARG A 51 -20.81 -0.22 3.34
CA ARG A 51 -22.20 -0.36 2.90
C ARG A 51 -22.70 -1.81 2.99
N ARG A 52 -21.82 -2.79 2.71
CA ARG A 52 -22.17 -4.22 2.77
C ARG A 52 -21.87 -4.84 4.15
N PHE A 53 -20.75 -4.45 4.73
CA PHE A 53 -20.17 -4.94 5.98
C PHE A 53 -19.99 -3.77 6.96
N PRO A 54 -20.99 -3.44 7.78
CA PRO A 54 -20.93 -2.28 8.68
C PRO A 54 -19.80 -2.35 9.70
N HIS A 55 -19.29 -3.56 9.99
CA HIS A 55 -18.26 -3.83 10.99
C HIS A 55 -16.86 -4.10 10.40
N THR A 56 -16.56 -3.57 9.20
CA THR A 56 -15.18 -3.59 8.68
C THR A 56 -14.26 -2.74 9.57
N LEU A 57 -13.27 -3.38 10.20
CA LEU A 57 -12.31 -2.73 11.11
C LEU A 57 -11.08 -2.21 10.39
N SER A 58 -10.59 -2.98 9.41
CA SER A 58 -9.31 -2.73 8.78
C SER A 58 -9.38 -3.07 7.30
N LEU A 59 -8.77 -2.21 6.49
CA LEU A 59 -8.61 -2.40 5.06
C LEU A 59 -7.12 -2.35 4.74
N LYS A 60 -6.62 -3.46 4.22
CA LYS A 60 -5.28 -3.60 3.65
C LYS A 60 -5.41 -3.74 2.14
N HIS A 61 -4.41 -3.26 1.42
CA HIS A 61 -4.33 -3.43 -0.03
C HIS A 61 -2.99 -4.04 -0.38
N LEU A 62 -3.02 -5.26 -0.92
CA LEU A 62 -1.86 -5.98 -1.44
C LEU A 62 -2.05 -6.08 -2.94
N ARG A 63 -1.31 -5.30 -3.73
CA ARG A 63 -1.38 -5.45 -5.19
C ARG A 63 -1.06 -6.90 -5.56
N ALA A 64 -1.95 -7.56 -6.30
CA ALA A 64 -1.75 -8.94 -6.79
C ALA A 64 -0.47 -9.12 -7.63
N PHE A 65 0.23 -8.04 -7.99
CA PHE A 65 1.49 -8.05 -8.72
C PHE A 65 2.72 -7.84 -7.82
N ILE A 66 2.75 -8.44 -6.64
CA ILE A 66 4.03 -8.80 -6.04
C ILE A 66 3.94 -10.29 -5.71
N PRO A 67 4.55 -11.18 -6.51
CA PRO A 67 4.62 -12.58 -6.14
C PRO A 67 5.19 -12.66 -4.73
N ALA A 68 4.51 -13.41 -3.87
CA ALA A 68 4.99 -13.80 -2.55
C ALA A 68 6.17 -14.80 -2.66
N GLN A 69 7.19 -14.41 -3.40
CA GLN A 69 8.49 -15.06 -3.51
C GLN A 69 9.57 -13.98 -3.42
N ALA A 70 9.74 -13.45 -2.22
CA ALA A 70 11.03 -13.01 -1.70
C ALA A 70 10.85 -12.73 -0.21
N THR A 71 10.91 -13.76 0.62
CA THR A 71 11.31 -13.65 2.04
C THR A 71 12.80 -13.28 2.16
N ASP A 72 13.30 -12.56 1.15
CA ASP A 72 14.65 -12.05 0.98
C ASP A 72 14.50 -10.70 0.28
N THR A 73 13.59 -9.85 0.78
CA THR A 73 13.70 -8.43 0.48
C THR A 73 14.98 -7.97 1.17
N PRO A 74 16.07 -7.63 0.45
CA PRO A 74 17.22 -7.01 1.08
C PRO A 74 16.70 -5.85 1.90
N THR A 75 17.14 -5.83 3.16
CA THR A 75 16.79 -4.79 4.12
C THR A 75 16.97 -3.44 3.42
N TYR A 76 16.16 -2.42 3.73
CA TYR A 76 16.29 -1.08 3.14
C TYR A 76 17.76 -0.62 3.04
N THR A 77 18.57 -0.95 4.04
CA THR A 77 20.04 -0.78 4.10
C THR A 77 20.86 -1.55 3.05
N GLU A 78 20.47 -2.76 2.65
CA GLU A 78 21.11 -3.56 1.61
C GLU A 78 20.73 -3.11 0.19
N ARG A 79 19.50 -2.62 -0.01
CA ARG A 79 19.10 -1.98 -1.29
C ARG A 79 19.78 -0.62 -1.52
N VAL A 80 20.16 0.07 -0.45
CA VAL A 80 20.77 1.41 -0.47
C VAL A 80 22.30 1.35 -0.62
N ARG A 81 22.96 0.19 -0.43
CA ARG A 81 24.41 0.07 -0.65
C ARG A 81 24.76 0.19 -2.13
N GLY A 82 25.22 1.37 -2.53
CA GLY A 82 25.74 1.64 -3.87
C GLY A 82 24.73 2.16 -4.89
N ARG A 83 23.49 2.45 -4.48
CA ARG A 83 22.49 3.11 -5.33
C ARG A 83 22.42 4.60 -5.04
N THR A 84 22.23 5.40 -6.08
CA THR A 84 22.07 6.84 -5.94
C THR A 84 20.70 7.16 -5.34
N GLU A 85 20.61 8.22 -4.54
CA GLU A 85 19.36 8.69 -3.92
C GLU A 85 18.24 8.91 -4.95
N LEU A 86 18.61 9.23 -6.19
CA LEU A 86 17.69 9.37 -7.32
C LEU A 86 17.06 8.04 -7.74
N ASP A 87 17.84 6.95 -7.78
CA ASP A 87 17.34 5.63 -8.18
C ASP A 87 16.26 5.14 -7.21
N ILE A 88 16.46 5.40 -5.92
CA ILE A 88 15.49 5.11 -4.85
C ILE A 88 14.21 5.94 -5.03
N ALA A 89 14.34 7.23 -5.35
CA ALA A 89 13.18 8.09 -5.58
C ALA A 89 12.38 7.66 -6.83
N CYS A 90 13.06 7.21 -7.88
CA CYS A 90 12.43 6.71 -9.10
C CYS A 90 11.72 5.36 -8.87
N ASP A 91 12.34 4.45 -8.13
CA ASP A 91 11.76 3.15 -7.76
C ASP A 91 10.50 3.32 -6.92
N PHE A 92 10.49 4.26 -5.97
CA PHE A 92 9.31 4.59 -5.17
C PHE A 92 8.12 5.06 -6.03
N ILE A 93 8.37 5.89 -7.04
CA ILE A 93 7.32 6.34 -7.98
C ILE A 93 6.83 5.17 -8.83
N ALA A 94 7.75 4.30 -9.26
CA ALA A 94 7.40 3.09 -10.01
C ALA A 94 6.54 2.14 -9.15
N ASP A 95 6.87 1.95 -7.88
CA ASP A 95 6.10 1.12 -6.94
C ASP A 95 4.71 1.71 -6.67
N LEU A 96 4.62 3.01 -6.36
CA LEU A 96 3.35 3.66 -6.08
C LEU A 96 2.46 3.82 -7.32
N ARG A 97 3.01 4.12 -8.48
CA ARG A 97 2.22 4.38 -9.70
C ARG A 97 2.05 3.15 -10.59
N GLY A 98 2.94 2.16 -10.48
CA GLY A 98 3.01 1.02 -11.40
C GLY A 98 3.63 1.36 -12.77
N SER A 99 4.20 2.55 -12.94
CA SER A 99 4.84 3.01 -14.18
C SER A 99 6.09 3.80 -13.87
N ALA A 100 7.14 3.64 -14.68
CA ALA A 100 8.38 4.40 -14.53
C ALA A 100 8.12 5.93 -14.62
N PRO A 101 8.90 6.75 -13.88
CA PRO A 101 8.81 8.20 -13.98
C PRO A 101 9.12 8.67 -15.40
N THR A 102 8.37 9.68 -15.86
CA THR A 102 8.64 10.34 -17.13
C THR A 102 9.97 11.10 -17.09
N PRO A 103 10.61 11.41 -18.24
CA PRO A 103 11.88 12.15 -18.26
C PRO A 103 11.80 13.53 -17.59
N ASP A 104 10.62 14.17 -17.61
CA ASP A 104 10.38 15.44 -16.92
C ASP A 104 10.32 15.27 -15.39
N GLU A 105 9.60 14.24 -14.93
CA GLU A 105 9.56 13.85 -13.50
C GLU A 105 10.96 13.45 -13.00
N HIS A 106 11.76 12.76 -13.82
CA HIS A 106 13.14 12.41 -13.47
C HIS A 106 14.02 13.66 -13.29
N ALA A 107 13.87 14.68 -14.14
CA ALA A 107 14.60 15.94 -14.00
C ALA A 107 14.19 16.69 -12.72
N LEU A 108 12.89 16.67 -12.38
CA LEU A 108 12.38 17.27 -11.15
C LEU A 108 12.92 16.56 -9.90
N LEU A 109 12.96 15.22 -9.91
CA LEU A 109 13.54 14.42 -8.83
C LEU A 109 15.03 14.69 -8.68
N GLN A 110 15.75 14.82 -9.78
CA GLN A 110 17.18 15.17 -9.76
C GLN A 110 17.41 16.52 -9.08
N GLN A 111 16.58 17.53 -9.39
CA GLN A 111 16.64 18.85 -8.75
C GLN A 111 16.30 18.78 -7.26
N ALA A 112 15.28 18.01 -6.87
CA ALA A 112 14.89 17.85 -5.48
C ALA A 112 15.99 17.16 -4.64
N VAL A 113 16.63 16.13 -5.19
CA VAL A 113 17.75 15.43 -4.53
C VAL A 113 18.96 16.36 -4.39
N ASP A 114 19.28 17.13 -5.44
CA ASP A 114 20.39 18.08 -5.39
C ASP A 114 20.15 19.20 -4.35
N ALA A 115 18.94 19.75 -4.31
CA ALA A 115 18.53 20.73 -3.32
C ALA A 115 18.56 20.18 -1.88
N ALA A 116 18.15 18.93 -1.67
CA ALA A 116 18.21 18.27 -0.37
C ALA A 116 19.68 18.11 0.11
N ARG A 117 20.58 17.70 -0.80
CA ARG A 117 22.01 17.58 -0.50
C ARG A 117 22.64 18.91 -0.10
N VAL A 118 22.32 19.99 -0.81
CA VAL A 118 22.80 21.34 -0.46
C VAL A 118 22.28 21.79 0.91
N ASN A 119 21.03 21.45 1.24
CA ASN A 119 20.43 21.80 2.53
C ASN A 119 21.08 21.06 3.71
N GLU A 120 21.42 19.78 3.55
CA GLU A 120 22.10 19.02 4.61
C GLU A 120 23.50 19.57 4.91
N LEU A 121 24.26 19.92 3.87
CA LEU A 121 25.57 20.57 4.03
C LEU A 121 25.49 21.92 4.77
N GLN A 122 24.39 22.66 4.58
CA GLN A 122 24.16 23.91 5.30
C GLN A 122 23.77 23.69 6.78
N LYS A 123 23.08 22.60 7.12
CA LYS A 123 22.71 22.29 8.50
C LYS A 123 23.88 21.81 9.34
N GLU A 124 24.90 21.20 8.74
CA GLU A 124 26.09 20.72 9.44
C GLU A 124 27.12 21.83 9.71
N THR A 125 26.95 23.02 9.10
CA THR A 125 27.86 24.17 9.24
C THR A 125 27.38 25.21 10.28
N VAL A 126 26.28 24.93 11.00
CA VAL A 126 25.70 25.81 12.04
C VAL A 126 25.79 25.15 13.42
#